data_AF-A0A382KTJ5-F1
#
_entry.id   AF-A0A382KTJ5-F1
#
_cell.length_a   1.000
_cell.length_b   1.000
_cell.length_c   1.000
_cell.angle_alpha   90.00
_cell.angle_beta   90.00
_cell.angle_gamma   90.00
#
_symmetry.space_group_name_H-M   'P 1'
#
loop_
_entity.id
_entity.type
_entity.pdbx_description
1 polymer ?
#
loop_
_entity_poly.entity_id
_entity_poly.type
_entity_poly.pdbx_seq_one_letter_code
_entity_poly.pdbx_strand_id
1 'polypeptide(L)'
;MLLERADFQLIASELVKYYKINSKIKFGASGNKADYNWMTDTIRLRSSYSTVRELITTILHEIKHAIDAKKMGKNRYEKAYQLAGDLAVNKGKDFHDDNKFEEIAEKWAIKEYRKWKNKF
;
A
#
# COMPACT_ATOMS: atom_id res chain seq x y z
N MET A 1 -3.41 -19.62 -8.43
CA MET A 1 -3.92 -20.83 -7.73
C MET A 1 -4.31 -20.48 -6.29
N LEU A 2 -5.02 -21.36 -5.56
CA LEU A 2 -5.37 -21.13 -4.13
C LEU A 2 -4.13 -21.01 -3.22
N LEU A 3 -3.06 -21.76 -3.54
CA LEU A 3 -1.79 -21.76 -2.80
C LEU A 3 -1.10 -20.38 -2.86
N GLU A 4 -0.96 -19.79 -4.04
CA GLU A 4 -0.38 -18.43 -4.18
C GLU A 4 -1.13 -17.38 -3.35
N ARG A 5 -2.47 -17.46 -3.28
CA ARG A 5 -3.26 -16.55 -2.44
C ARG A 5 -3.00 -16.75 -0.96
N ALA A 6 -2.80 -17.99 -0.51
CA ALA A 6 -2.44 -18.28 0.87
C ALA A 6 -1.05 -17.72 1.22
N ASP A 7 -0.08 -17.86 0.31
CA ASP A 7 1.26 -17.30 0.48
C ASP A 7 1.24 -15.77 0.53
N PHE A 8 0.47 -15.13 -0.36
CA PHE A 8 0.32 -13.67 -0.34
C PHE A 8 -0.33 -13.18 0.95
N GLN A 9 -1.36 -13.89 1.43
CA GLN A 9 -2.03 -13.59 2.70
C GLN A 9 -1.05 -13.71 3.86
N LEU A 10 -0.21 -14.74 3.88
CA LEU A 10 0.79 -14.96 4.93
C LEU A 10 1.81 -13.81 4.95
N ILE A 11 2.43 -13.51 3.81
CA ILE A 11 3.42 -12.43 3.67
C ILE A 11 2.80 -11.10 4.10
N ALA A 12 1.61 -10.77 3.61
CA ALA A 12 0.93 -9.53 3.94
C ALA A 12 0.62 -9.43 5.45
N SER A 13 0.16 -10.52 6.06
CA SER A 13 -0.17 -10.57 7.48
C SER A 13 1.08 -10.42 8.36
N GLU A 14 2.22 -11.01 7.96
CA GLU A 14 3.49 -10.83 8.66
C GLU A 14 3.97 -9.37 8.62
N LEU A 15 3.90 -8.74 7.45
CA LEU A 15 4.32 -7.35 7.28
C LEU A 15 3.42 -6.39 8.08
N VAL A 16 2.10 -6.52 7.97
CA VAL A 16 1.10 -5.76 8.75
C VAL A 16 1.40 -5.82 10.24
N LYS A 17 1.66 -7.03 10.76
CA LYS A 17 2.01 -7.26 12.17
C LYS A 17 3.34 -6.60 12.55
N TYR A 18 4.36 -6.73 11.71
CA TYR A 18 5.68 -6.14 11.95
C TYR A 18 5.61 -4.60 12.07
N TYR A 19 4.86 -3.95 11.19
CA TYR A 19 4.68 -2.49 11.21
C TYR A 19 3.63 -1.99 12.21
N LYS A 20 3.06 -2.89 13.02
CA LYS A 20 2.11 -2.58 14.09
C LYS A 20 0.88 -1.81 13.57
N ILE A 21 0.41 -2.16 12.38
CA ILE A 21 -0.86 -1.70 11.84
C ILE A 21 -1.91 -2.81 11.94
N ASN A 22 -3.19 -2.44 11.93
CA ASN A 22 -4.30 -3.37 12.14
C ASN A 22 -5.09 -3.65 10.85
N SER A 23 -4.50 -3.30 9.71
CA SER A 23 -5.20 -3.31 8.43
C SER A 23 -5.61 -4.72 8.02
N LYS A 24 -6.87 -4.86 7.61
CA LYS A 24 -7.43 -6.12 7.10
C LYS A 24 -6.86 -6.39 5.71
N ILE A 25 -6.44 -7.61 5.44
CA ILE A 25 -6.04 -8.03 4.10
C ILE A 25 -7.25 -8.66 3.38
N LYS A 26 -7.51 -8.21 2.16
CA LYS A 26 -8.50 -8.79 1.25
C LYS A 26 -7.89 -8.98 -0.15
N PHE A 27 -8.54 -9.79 -0.96
CA PHE A 27 -8.19 -9.96 -2.37
C PHE A 27 -9.27 -9.37 -3.28
N GLY A 28 -8.87 -8.96 -4.48
CA GLY A 28 -9.77 -8.42 -5.51
C GLY A 28 -9.63 -6.92 -5.73
N ALA A 29 -8.41 -6.37 -5.63
CA ALA A 29 -8.13 -5.04 -6.17
C ALA A 29 -8.47 -5.00 -7.67
N SER A 30 -9.19 -3.96 -8.10
CA SER A 30 -9.64 -3.76 -9.48
C SER A 30 -8.76 -2.73 -10.16
N GLY A 31 -8.19 -3.04 -11.32
CA GLY A 31 -7.35 -2.13 -12.11
C GLY A 31 -5.92 -1.94 -11.58
N ASN A 32 -5.76 -1.83 -10.25
CA ASN A 32 -4.47 -1.57 -9.60
C ASN A 32 -3.85 -2.85 -8.99
N LYS A 33 -2.55 -2.78 -8.67
CA LYS A 33 -1.83 -3.89 -8.02
C LYS A 33 -2.35 -4.14 -6.60
N ALA A 34 -2.62 -3.06 -5.87
CA ALA A 34 -3.33 -3.08 -4.60
C ALA A 34 -4.02 -1.73 -4.38
N ASP A 35 -4.86 -1.66 -3.35
CA ASP A 35 -5.41 -0.41 -2.83
C ASP A 35 -5.53 -0.45 -1.30
N TYR A 36 -5.30 0.68 -0.65
CA TYR A 36 -5.60 0.88 0.76
C TYR A 36 -6.82 1.76 0.98
N ASN A 37 -7.84 1.19 1.64
CA ASN A 37 -9.02 1.92 2.09
C ASN A 37 -8.85 2.35 3.55
N TRP A 38 -8.50 3.62 3.79
CA TRP A 38 -8.27 4.17 5.14
C TRP A 38 -9.53 4.24 6.01
N MET A 39 -10.71 4.32 5.41
CA MET A 39 -11.99 4.36 6.17
C MET A 39 -12.25 3.04 6.87
N THR A 40 -12.03 1.94 6.15
CA THR A 40 -12.25 0.57 6.64
C THR A 40 -10.98 -0.10 7.15
N ASP A 41 -9.83 0.58 7.06
CA ASP A 41 -8.49 0.06 7.35
C ASP A 41 -8.26 -1.29 6.65
N THR A 42 -8.43 -1.31 5.32
CA THR A 42 -8.37 -2.54 4.51
C THR A 42 -7.37 -2.36 3.37
N ILE A 43 -6.40 -3.27 3.27
CA ILE A 43 -5.51 -3.43 2.12
C ILE A 43 -6.11 -4.51 1.22
N ARG A 44 -6.39 -4.16 -0.03
CA ARG A 44 -6.85 -5.09 -1.06
C ARG A 44 -5.70 -5.40 -2.01
N LEU A 45 -5.36 -6.67 -2.16
CA LEU A 45 -4.34 -7.13 -3.09
C LEU A 45 -4.99 -7.66 -4.36
N ARG A 46 -4.30 -7.53 -5.51
CA ARG A 46 -4.69 -8.27 -6.72
C ARG A 46 -4.46 -9.78 -6.57
N SER A 47 -4.99 -10.54 -7.51
CA SER A 47 -4.95 -12.02 -7.46
C SER A 47 -3.61 -12.65 -7.85
N SER A 48 -2.72 -11.93 -8.53
CA SER A 48 -1.46 -12.47 -9.05
C SER A 48 -0.38 -11.40 -9.09
N TYR A 49 0.89 -11.77 -8.91
CA TYR A 49 2.02 -10.86 -9.06
C TYR A 49 3.10 -11.50 -9.93
N SER A 50 3.86 -10.68 -10.68
CA SER A 50 4.89 -11.19 -11.56
C SER A 50 6.13 -11.66 -10.81
N THR A 51 6.41 -11.09 -9.63
CA THR A 51 7.53 -11.49 -8.77
C THR A 51 7.20 -11.32 -7.29
N VAL A 52 7.92 -12.05 -6.42
CA VAL A 52 7.88 -11.87 -4.96
C VAL A 52 8.29 -10.45 -4.57
N ARG A 53 9.29 -9.89 -5.27
CA ARG A 53 9.72 -8.50 -5.08
C ARG A 53 8.56 -7.53 -5.30
N GLU A 54 7.85 -7.66 -6.42
CA GLU A 54 6.71 -6.81 -6.75
C GLU A 54 5.60 -6.91 -5.69
N LEU A 55 5.25 -8.14 -5.28
CA LEU A 55 4.28 -8.38 -4.20
C LEU A 55 4.67 -7.64 -2.92
N ILE A 56 5.91 -7.83 -2.44
CA ILE A 56 6.36 -7.24 -1.18
C ILE A 56 6.42 -5.72 -1.28
N THR A 57 6.93 -5.17 -2.39
CA THR A 57 6.94 -3.71 -2.59
C THR A 57 5.53 -3.14 -2.62
N THR A 58 4.57 -3.81 -3.26
CA THR A 58 3.17 -3.37 -3.27
C THR A 58 2.56 -3.44 -1.87
N ILE A 59 2.76 -4.52 -1.11
CA ILE A 59 2.25 -4.59 0.27
C ILE A 59 2.87 -3.49 1.14
N LEU A 60 4.18 -3.26 1.04
CA LEU A 60 4.86 -2.20 1.78
C LEU A 60 4.32 -0.82 1.41
N HIS A 61 4.05 -0.57 0.13
CA HIS A 61 3.42 0.67 -0.33
C HIS A 61 2.10 0.91 0.42
N GLU A 62 1.18 -0.06 0.43
CA GLU A 62 -0.10 0.08 1.12
C GLU A 62 0.04 0.19 2.65
N ILE A 63 1.02 -0.51 3.24
CA ILE A 63 1.37 -0.38 4.66
C ILE A 63 1.80 1.05 4.98
N LYS A 64 2.51 1.73 4.07
CA LYS A 64 2.95 3.10 4.29
C LYS A 64 1.76 4.06 4.36
N HIS A 65 0.80 3.92 3.46
CA HIS A 65 -0.47 4.65 3.52
C HIS A 65 -1.21 4.38 4.84
N ALA A 66 -1.27 3.12 5.29
CA ALA A 66 -1.89 2.77 6.56
C ALA A 66 -1.17 3.38 7.78
N ILE A 67 0.16 3.42 7.78
CA ILE A 67 0.95 4.09 8.84
C ILE A 67 0.63 5.58 8.88
N ASP A 68 0.58 6.24 7.72
CA ASP A 68 0.31 7.69 7.64
C ASP A 68 -1.12 8.01 8.07
N ALA A 69 -2.10 7.21 7.63
CA ALA A 69 -3.49 7.32 8.08
C ALA A 69 -3.61 7.14 9.60
N LYS A 70 -2.90 6.17 10.18
CA LYS A 70 -2.86 5.94 11.64
C LYS A 70 -2.24 7.12 12.38
N LYS A 71 -1.15 7.70 11.85
CA LYS A 71 -0.43 8.82 12.48
C LYS A 71 -1.22 10.12 12.43
N MET A 72 -1.90 10.39 11.32
CA MET A 72 -2.62 11.66 11.10
C MET A 72 -4.05 11.61 11.65
N GLY A 73 -4.66 10.43 11.69
CA GLY A 73 -6.10 10.25 11.85
C GLY A 73 -6.83 10.36 10.50
N LYS A 74 -7.85 9.52 10.30
CA LYS A 74 -8.54 9.31 9.02
C LYS A 74 -8.96 10.60 8.31
N ASN A 75 -9.67 11.50 9.00
CA ASN A 75 -10.19 12.73 8.41
C ASN A 75 -9.07 13.70 7.97
N ARG A 76 -7.94 13.71 8.70
CA ARG A 76 -6.80 14.57 8.34
C ARG A 76 -6.01 13.95 7.19
N TYR A 77 -5.86 12.63 7.20
CA TYR A 77 -5.24 11.89 6.12
C TYR A 77 -5.99 12.10 4.81
N GLU A 78 -7.31 11.90 4.81
CA GLU A 78 -8.17 12.10 3.63
C GLU A 78 -8.03 13.52 3.04
N LYS A 79 -8.15 14.55 3.88
CA LYS A 79 -8.00 15.95 3.44
C LYS A 79 -6.62 16.23 2.86
N ALA A 80 -5.56 15.71 3.49
CA ALA A 80 -4.19 15.93 3.04
C ALA A 80 -3.89 15.16 1.74
N TYR A 81 -4.40 13.94 1.61
CA TYR A 81 -4.28 13.12 0.41
C TYR A 81 -5.02 13.77 -0.76
N GLN A 82 -6.26 14.22 -0.54
CA GLN A 82 -7.04 14.93 -1.56
C GLN A 82 -6.35 16.23 -2.01
N LEU A 83 -5.87 17.04 -1.06
CA LEU A 83 -5.12 18.26 -1.39
C LEU A 83 -3.84 17.95 -2.18
N ALA A 84 -3.13 16.86 -1.86
CA ALA A 84 -1.94 16.46 -2.59
C ALA A 84 -2.28 16.05 -4.03
N GLY A 85 -3.38 15.33 -4.23
CA GLY A 85 -3.89 14.98 -5.55
C GLY A 85 -4.34 16.20 -6.35
N ASP A 86 -5.09 17.14 -5.75
CA ASP A 86 -5.50 18.39 -6.40
C ASP A 86 -4.29 19.22 -6.87
N LEU A 87 -3.24 19.28 -6.05
CA LEU A 87 -1.98 19.94 -6.42
C LEU A 87 -1.23 19.23 -7.56
N ALA A 88 -1.34 17.90 -7.66
CA ALA A 88 -0.76 17.13 -8.75
C ALA A 88 -1.54 17.41 -10.06
N VAL A 89 -2.86 17.33 -10.02
CA VAL A 89 -3.74 17.63 -11.17
C VAL A 89 -3.54 19.06 -11.67
N ASN A 90 -3.46 20.04 -10.77
CA ASN A 90 -3.19 21.44 -11.13
C ASN A 90 -1.83 21.64 -11.82
N LYS A 91 -0.89 20.71 -11.64
CA LYS A 91 0.42 20.69 -12.33
C LYS A 91 0.41 19.84 -13.61
N GLY A 92 -0.76 19.38 -14.05
CA GLY A 92 -0.91 18.51 -15.22
C GLY A 92 -0.46 17.07 -14.98
N LYS A 93 -0.45 16.61 -13.73
CA LYS A 93 -0.04 15.26 -13.33
C LYS A 93 -1.22 14.39 -12.90
N ASP A 94 -0.99 13.10 -12.73
CA ASP A 94 -2.04 12.17 -12.28
C ASP A 94 -2.33 12.33 -10.78
N PHE A 95 -3.61 12.26 -10.40
CA PHE A 95 -4.06 12.44 -9.01
C PHE A 95 -3.60 11.31 -8.08
N HIS A 96 -3.55 10.08 -8.59
CA HIS A 96 -3.29 8.85 -7.83
C HIS A 96 -1.89 8.30 -8.04
N ASP A 97 -1.19 8.64 -9.13
CA ASP A 97 0.17 8.14 -9.35
C ASP A 97 1.25 9.17 -8.97
N ASP A 98 0.94 10.47 -9.06
CA ASP A 98 1.95 11.54 -8.91
C ASP A 98 1.76 12.41 -7.65
N ASN A 99 0.80 12.08 -6.78
CA ASN A 99 0.66 12.84 -5.55
C ASN A 99 1.80 12.51 -4.57
N LYS A 100 2.07 13.46 -3.67
CA LYS A 100 3.22 13.38 -2.75
C LYS A 100 3.17 12.15 -1.82
N PHE A 101 1.98 11.66 -1.46
CA PHE A 101 1.85 10.47 -0.62
C PHE A 101 2.29 9.22 -1.38
N GLU A 102 1.94 9.12 -2.65
CA GLU A 102 2.25 7.98 -3.53
C GLU A 102 3.75 7.91 -3.83
N GLU A 103 4.37 9.06 -4.13
CA GLU A 103 5.82 9.14 -4.32
C GLU A 103 6.59 8.74 -3.04
N ILE A 104 6.11 9.18 -1.87
CA ILE A 104 6.70 8.82 -0.57
C ILE A 104 6.50 7.33 -0.28
N ALA A 105 5.30 6.80 -0.53
CA ALA A 105 4.96 5.41 -0.31
C ALA A 105 5.83 4.49 -1.16
N GLU A 106 5.99 4.80 -2.45
CA GLU A 106 6.81 4.02 -3.38
C GLU A 106 8.29 4.06 -2.99
N LYS A 107 8.85 5.26 -2.74
CA LYS A 107 10.25 5.39 -2.30
C LYS A 107 10.51 4.68 -0.99
N TRP A 108 9.58 4.76 -0.05
CA TRP A 108 9.68 4.05 1.22
C TRP A 108 9.64 2.53 1.00
N ALA A 109 8.70 2.03 0.21
CA ALA A 109 8.55 0.60 -0.07
C ALA A 109 9.79 0.00 -0.75
N ILE A 110 10.36 0.68 -1.75
CA ILE A 110 11.59 0.24 -2.42
C ILE A 110 12.77 0.17 -1.45
N LYS A 111 12.92 1.18 -0.59
CA LYS A 111 13.99 1.21 0.42
C LYS A 111 13.78 0.10 1.45
N GLU A 112 12.55 -0.07 1.89
CA GLU A 112 12.19 -0.97 2.97
C GLU A 112 12.24 -2.45 2.54
N TYR A 113 11.95 -2.75 1.27
CA TYR A 113 12.11 -4.07 0.66
C TYR A 113 13.52 -4.65 0.87
N ARG A 114 14.56 -3.81 0.99
CA ARG A 114 15.94 -4.27 1.26
C ARG A 114 16.08 -5.02 2.58
N LYS A 115 15.17 -4.81 3.56
CA LYS A 115 15.12 -5.56 4.81
C LYS A 115 14.47 -6.93 4.66
N TRP A 116 13.63 -7.09 3.64
CA TRP A 116 12.77 -8.26 3.42
C TRP A 116 13.27 -9.18 2.31
N LYS A 117 14.15 -8.69 1.42
CA LYS A 117 14.66 -9.42 0.24
C LYS A 117 15.36 -10.77 0.52
N ASN A 118 15.80 -11.00 1.77
CA ASN A 118 16.49 -12.23 2.18
C ASN A 118 15.59 -13.14 3.03
N LYS A 119 14.39 -12.67 3.39
CA LYS A 119 13.41 -13.40 4.19
C LYS A 119 12.39 -14.14 3.32
N PHE A 120 12.16 -13.65 2.10
CA PHE A 120 11.21 -14.17 1.12
C PHE A 120 11.85 -14.27 -0.25
#